data_AF-A0A212IYK0-F1
#
_entry.id   AF-A0A212IYK0-F1
#
_cell.length_a   1.000
_cell.length_b   1.000
_cell.length_c   1.000
_cell.angle_alpha   90.00
_cell.angle_beta   90.00
_cell.angle_gamma   90.00
#
_symmetry.space_group_name_H-M   'P 1'
#
loop_
_entity.id
_entity.type
_entity.pdbx_description
1 polymer ?
#
loop_
_entity_poly.entity_id
_entity_poly.type
_entity_poly.pdbx_seq_one_letter_code
_entity_poly.pdbx_strand_id
1 'polypeptide(L)'
;MTLKEKYDSACNKYAKQFAKKQGLYFDYWIGHDDQIGSLASFSDTYYFTMENIKLDMDQDIPKGEALKWHEDSVNLHYTCQGDMNYFSYLMGRGLLKK
;
A
#
# COMPACT_ATOMS: atom_id res chain seq x y z
N MET A 1 23.79 -5.33 -12.31
CA MET A 1 22.65 -5.14 -11.41
C MET A 1 22.28 -6.49 -10.79
N THR A 2 22.40 -6.64 -9.48
CA THR A 2 22.07 -7.85 -8.71
C THR A 2 20.55 -8.10 -8.66
N LEU A 3 20.12 -9.28 -8.19
CA LEU A 3 18.69 -9.55 -8.00
C LEU A 3 18.07 -8.60 -6.97
N LYS A 4 18.78 -8.31 -5.88
CA LYS A 4 18.36 -7.35 -4.84
C LYS A 4 18.18 -5.95 -5.42
N GLU A 5 19.15 -5.45 -6.19
CA GLU A 5 19.05 -4.13 -6.83
C GLU A 5 17.86 -4.04 -7.81
N LYS A 6 17.59 -5.10 -8.57
CA LYS A 6 16.43 -5.16 -9.47
C LYS A 6 15.11 -5.14 -8.70
N TYR A 7 15.02 -5.90 -7.60
CA TYR A 7 13.87 -5.92 -6.72
C TYR A 7 13.64 -4.54 -6.10
N ASP A 8 14.68 -3.93 -5.55
CA ASP A 8 14.61 -2.63 -4.90
C ASP A 8 14.18 -1.53 -5.88
N SER A 9 14.70 -1.58 -7.11
CA SER A 9 14.28 -0.69 -8.20
C SER A 9 12.78 -0.86 -8.52
N ALA A 10 12.29 -2.10 -8.58
CA ALA A 10 10.88 -2.38 -8.84
C ALA A 10 9.98 -1.88 -7.70
N CYS A 11 10.32 -2.19 -6.43
CA CYS A 11 9.59 -1.73 -5.26
C CYS A 11 9.50 -0.20 -5.21
N ASN A 12 10.62 0.49 -5.41
CA ASN A 12 10.65 1.96 -5.46
C ASN A 12 9.79 2.53 -6.60
N LYS A 13 9.74 1.86 -7.75
CA LYS A 13 8.88 2.26 -8.87
C LYS A 13 7.40 2.10 -8.53
N TYR A 14 7.01 0.98 -7.93
CA TYR A 14 5.64 0.75 -7.44
C TYR A 14 5.24 1.81 -6.41
N ALA A 15 6.03 2.01 -5.35
CA ALA A 15 5.73 2.98 -4.30
C ALA A 15 5.57 4.40 -4.85
N LYS A 16 6.48 4.86 -5.72
CA LYS A 16 6.39 6.20 -6.34
C LYS A 16 5.15 6.35 -7.23
N GLN A 17 4.79 5.33 -8.00
CA GLN A 17 3.60 5.39 -8.85
C GLN A 17 2.31 5.32 -8.05
N PHE A 18 2.28 4.47 -7.01
CA PHE A 18 1.17 4.41 -6.06
C PHE A 18 0.96 5.75 -5.35
N ALA A 19 2.03 6.37 -4.84
CA ALA A 19 1.97 7.70 -4.24
C ALA A 19 1.35 8.72 -5.21
N LYS A 20 1.86 8.77 -6.45
CA LYS A 20 1.32 9.65 -7.50
C LYS A 20 -0.16 9.39 -7.78
N LYS A 21 -0.56 8.11 -7.89
CA LYS A 21 -1.95 7.70 -8.11
C LYS A 21 -2.85 8.20 -6.97
N GLN A 22 -2.45 7.98 -5.73
CA GLN A 22 -3.23 8.36 -4.55
C GLN A 22 -3.17 9.86 -4.23
N GLY A 23 -2.23 10.61 -4.83
CA GLY A 23 -2.02 12.03 -4.53
C GLY A 23 -1.24 12.24 -3.22
N LEU A 24 -0.35 11.31 -2.90
CA LEU A 24 0.54 11.33 -1.74
C LEU A 24 2.00 11.54 -2.17
N TYR A 25 2.87 11.78 -1.19
CA TYR A 25 4.32 11.68 -1.35
C TYR A 25 4.79 10.32 -0.82
N PHE A 26 5.79 9.72 -1.45
CA PHE A 26 6.46 8.54 -0.90
C PHE A 26 7.65 9.03 -0.08
N ASP A 27 7.65 8.74 1.22
CA ASP A 27 8.68 9.26 2.13
C ASP A 27 9.89 8.30 2.13
N TYR A 28 9.68 7.08 2.63
CA TYR A 28 10.72 6.05 2.75
C TYR A 28 10.12 4.67 3.06
N TRP A 29 10.97 3.64 2.95
CA TRP A 29 10.68 2.30 3.49
C TRP A 29 11.05 2.26 4.97
N ILE A 30 10.17 1.68 5.80
CA ILE A 30 10.38 1.56 7.25
C ILE A 30 11.31 0.37 7.54
N GLY A 31 12.23 0.54 8.49
CA GLY A 31 13.03 -0.54 9.06
C GLY A 31 14.49 -0.65 8.61
N HIS A 32 15.06 0.40 8.00
CA HIS A 32 16.43 0.52 7.41
C HIS A 32 16.50 0.25 5.89
N ASP A 33 17.62 0.67 5.27
CA ASP A 33 17.84 0.66 3.81
C ASP A 33 17.78 -0.73 3.16
N ASP A 34 17.94 -1.81 3.94
CA ASP A 34 17.85 -3.18 3.47
C ASP A 34 16.42 -3.70 3.34
N GLN A 35 15.44 -3.04 3.98
CA GLN A 35 14.03 -3.45 4.02
C GLN A 35 13.15 -2.89 2.89
N ILE A 36 13.75 -2.44 1.78
CA ILE A 36 12.98 -2.04 0.59
C ILE A 36 12.00 -3.16 0.19
N GLY A 37 10.73 -2.81 0.00
CA GLY A 37 9.66 -3.76 -0.29
C GLY A 37 8.96 -4.36 0.93
N SER A 38 9.17 -3.81 2.14
CA SER A 38 8.42 -4.14 3.36
C SER A 38 7.19 -3.24 3.52
N LEU A 39 7.26 -2.26 4.43
CA LEU A 39 6.25 -1.27 4.77
C LEU A 39 6.74 0.11 4.31
N ALA A 40 5.94 0.79 3.51
CA ALA A 40 6.24 2.12 2.99
C ALA A 40 5.42 3.19 3.73
N SER A 41 6.08 4.30 4.05
CA SER A 41 5.48 5.53 4.57
C SER A 41 5.09 6.47 3.42
N PHE A 42 3.92 7.08 3.52
CA PHE A 42 3.43 8.07 2.57
C PHE A 42 2.79 9.27 3.28
N SER A 43 3.29 10.47 2.97
CA SER A 43 2.82 11.73 3.53
C SER A 43 2.70 11.71 5.06
N ASP A 44 3.66 11.07 5.74
CA ASP A 44 3.77 10.90 7.21
C ASP A 44 2.63 10.14 7.93
N THR A 45 1.47 9.97 7.28
CA THR A 45 0.24 9.46 7.94
C THR A 45 -0.26 8.13 7.40
N TYR A 46 0.13 7.75 6.18
CA TYR A 46 -0.35 6.53 5.55
C TYR A 46 0.75 5.48 5.42
N TYR A 47 0.43 4.26 5.82
CA TYR A 47 1.38 3.14 5.80
C TYR A 47 0.81 1.98 5.00
N PHE A 48 1.55 1.53 3.99
CA PHE A 48 1.12 0.41 3.14
C PHE A 48 2.24 -0.59 2.95
N THR A 49 1.90 -1.88 3.08
CA THR A 49 2.83 -2.96 2.74
C THR A 49 3.03 -3.00 1.22
N MET A 50 4.16 -3.56 0.78
CA MET A 50 4.39 -3.79 -0.65
C MET A 50 3.32 -4.67 -1.27
N GLU A 51 2.74 -5.62 -0.52
CA GLU A 51 1.61 -6.44 -0.98
C GLU A 51 0.38 -5.58 -1.30
N ASN A 52 0.00 -4.66 -0.40
CA ASN A 52 -1.13 -3.75 -0.62
C ASN A 52 -0.88 -2.84 -1.84
N ILE A 53 0.34 -2.30 -1.96
CA ILE A 53 0.73 -1.44 -3.08
C ILE A 53 0.63 -2.21 -4.40
N LYS A 54 1.17 -3.44 -4.47
CA LYS A 54 1.08 -4.28 -5.68
C LYS A 54 -0.36 -4.59 -6.01
N LEU A 55 -1.16 -5.01 -5.03
CA LEU A 55 -2.57 -5.33 -5.24
C LEU A 55 -3.32 -4.12 -5.82
N ASP A 56 -3.13 -2.93 -5.24
CA ASP A 56 -3.76 -1.69 -5.70
C ASP A 56 -3.40 -1.33 -7.15
N MET A 57 -2.12 -1.47 -7.49
CA MET A 57 -1.56 -1.08 -8.78
C MET A 57 -1.89 -2.12 -9.86
N ASP A 58 -1.71 -3.41 -9.58
CA ASP A 58 -1.89 -4.51 -10.53
C ASP A 58 -3.38 -4.74 -10.85
N GLN A 59 -4.26 -4.52 -9.88
CA GLN A 59 -5.71 -4.59 -10.08
C GLN A 59 -6.29 -3.28 -10.63
N ASP A 60 -5.49 -2.21 -10.75
CA ASP A 60 -5.92 -0.87 -11.16
C ASP A 60 -7.10 -0.35 -10.32
N ILE A 61 -6.97 -0.49 -9.00
CA ILE A 61 -8.02 -0.10 -8.05
C ILE A 61 -8.29 1.41 -8.17
N PRO A 62 -9.55 1.89 -8.09
CA PRO A 62 -9.83 3.32 -8.17
C PRO A 62 -9.04 4.15 -7.14
N LYS A 63 -8.62 5.36 -7.55
CA LYS A 63 -7.96 6.31 -6.65
C LYS A 63 -8.81 6.57 -5.40
N GLY A 64 -8.15 6.57 -4.24
CA GLY A 64 -8.73 6.87 -2.94
C GLY A 64 -9.21 5.63 -2.16
N GLU A 65 -9.37 4.47 -2.79
CA GLU A 65 -9.86 3.27 -2.08
C GLU A 65 -8.85 2.74 -1.05
N ALA A 66 -7.55 2.79 -1.36
CA ALA A 66 -6.50 2.44 -0.40
C ALA A 66 -6.52 3.38 0.83
N LEU A 67 -6.79 4.67 0.62
CA LEU A 67 -6.83 5.66 1.70
C LEU A 67 -8.06 5.46 2.59
N LYS A 68 -9.23 5.23 1.97
CA LYS A 68 -10.45 4.88 2.69
C LYS A 68 -10.27 3.62 3.52
N TRP A 69 -9.71 2.56 2.94
CA TRP A 69 -9.42 1.33 3.68
C TRP A 69 -8.47 1.58 4.86
N HIS A 70 -7.43 2.40 4.69
CA HIS A 70 -6.52 2.74 5.78
C HIS A 70 -7.24 3.48 6.92
N GLU A 71 -8.05 4.48 6.59
CA GLU A 71 -8.87 5.24 7.55
C GLU A 71 -9.91 4.35 8.26
N ASP A 72 -10.61 3.51 7.49
CA ASP A 72 -11.58 2.53 8.02
C ASP A 72 -10.88 1.54 8.97
N SER A 73 -9.69 1.05 8.61
CA SER A 73 -8.93 0.09 9.42
C SER A 73 -8.49 0.70 10.75
N VAL A 74 -8.02 1.96 10.73
CA VAL A 74 -7.67 2.69 11.95
C VAL A 74 -8.91 2.86 12.86
N ASN A 75 -10.07 3.20 12.29
CA ASN A 75 -11.32 3.32 13.04
C ASN A 75 -11.80 1.98 13.63
N LEU A 76 -11.72 0.89 12.86
CA LEU A 76 -12.10 -0.45 13.34
C LEU A 76 -11.20 -0.91 14.49
N HIS A 77 -9.89 -0.61 14.41
CA HIS A 77 -8.94 -0.87 15.48
C HIS A 77 -9.31 -0.11 16.76
N TYR A 78 -9.58 1.19 16.67
CA TYR A 78 -9.97 2.01 17.83
C TYR A 78 -11.33 1.63 18.44
N THR A 79 -12.22 1.04 17.64
CA THR A 79 -13.55 0.60 18.11
C THR A 79 -13.59 -0.87 18.52
N CYS A 80 -12.44 -1.56 18.52
CA CYS A 80 -12.30 -2.99 18.84
C CYS A 80 -13.21 -3.90 17.99
N GLN A 81 -13.48 -3.53 16.74
CA GLN A 81 -14.34 -4.28 15.81
C GLN A 81 -13.56 -5.29 14.95
N GLY A 82 -12.26 -5.44 15.21
CA GLY A 82 -11.34 -6.31 14.47
C GLY A 82 -10.63 -5.58 13.33
N ASP A 83 -9.72 -6.28 12.65
CA ASP A 83 -8.95 -5.72 11.53
C ASP A 83 -9.36 -6.39 10.21
N MET A 84 -9.55 -5.59 9.16
CA MET A 84 -9.84 -6.08 7.81
C MET A 84 -8.63 -5.88 6.92
N ASN A 85 -8.08 -6.95 6.36
CA ASN A 85 -7.00 -6.82 5.37
C ASN A 85 -7.52 -6.18 4.06
N TYR A 86 -6.61 -5.54 3.30
CA TYR A 86 -6.99 -4.77 2.12
C TYR A 86 -7.62 -5.63 1.01
N PHE A 87 -7.15 -6.86 0.83
CA PHE A 87 -7.70 -7.78 -0.16
C PHE A 87 -9.19 -8.10 0.11
N SER A 88 -9.52 -8.46 1.36
CA SER A 88 -10.90 -8.72 1.78
C SER A 88 -11.78 -7.48 1.64
N TYR A 89 -11.24 -6.29 1.93
CA TYR A 89 -11.94 -5.01 1.73
C TYR A 89 -12.32 -4.81 0.25
N LEU A 90 -11.36 -4.98 -0.66
CA LEU A 90 -11.59 -4.86 -2.11
C LEU A 90 -12.55 -5.92 -2.64
N MET A 91 -12.46 -7.15 -2.13
CA MET A 91 -13.40 -8.23 -2.47
C MET A 91 -14.83 -7.85 -2.06
N GLY A 92 -15.02 -7.38 -0.82
CA GLY A 92 -16.33 -6.94 -0.33
C GLY A 92 -16.93 -5.78 -1.13
N ARG A 93 -16.07 -4.94 -1.72
CA ARG A 93 -16.48 -3.83 -2.61
C ARG A 93 -16.63 -4.24 -4.08
N GLY A 94 -16.31 -5.48 -4.44
CA GLY A 94 -16.37 -5.95 -5.83
C GLY A 94 -15.35 -5.28 -6.75
N LEU A 95 -14.22 -4.82 -6.21
CA LEU A 95 -13.20 -4.06 -6.94
C LEU A 95 -12.06 -4.91 -7.50
N LEU A 96 -12.01 -6.20 -7.17
CA LEU A 96 -11.01 -7.13 -7.71
C LEU A 96 -11.43 -7.60 -9.11
N LYS A 97 -10.49 -7.59 -10.06
CA LYS A 97 -10.69 -8.15 -11.40
C LYS A 97 -10.68 -9.67 -11.30
N LYS A 98 -11.56 -10.32 -12.07
CA LYS A 98 -11.65 -11.79 -12.14
C LYS A 98 -10.55 -12.39 -12.98
#